data_AF-A0A928MI36-F1
#
_entry.id   AF-A0A928MI36-F1
#
_cell.length_a   1.000
_cell.length_b   1.000
_cell.length_c   1.000
_cell.angle_alpha   90.00
_cell.angle_beta   90.00
_cell.angle_gamma   90.00
#
_symmetry.space_group_name_H-M   'P 1'
#
loop_
_entity.id
_entity.type
_entity.pdbx_description
1 polymer ?
#
loop_
_entity_poly.entity_id
_entity_poly.type
_entity_poly.pdbx_seq_one_letter_code
_entity_poly.pdbx_strand_id
1 'polypeptide(L)'
;MDHVNETIKTHPKSCLKNHCGRCCAHECGGAAALTDGEREMLELLAQYAFLPLAFDPASEEPVCLERTDRRQEETSAALLSLWEKRLIRIDYDMPLENYDYSAYTQYERYGSAALTAFGQETLDQLEAI
;
A
#
# COMPACT_ATOMS: atom_id res chain seq x y z
N MET A 1 27.85 25.01 -42.36
CA MET A 1 27.59 24.68 -40.95
C MET A 1 26.12 24.27 -40.92
N ASP A 2 25.70 23.02 -40.79
CA ASP A 2 26.25 21.76 -40.25
C ASP A 2 25.41 20.61 -40.91
N HIS A 3 26.00 19.56 -41.51
CA HIS A 3 26.21 18.21 -40.92
C HIS A 3 25.03 17.75 -40.01
N VAL A 4 24.35 16.59 -40.09
CA VAL A 4 24.56 15.27 -40.72
C VAL A 4 23.31 14.37 -40.49
N ASN A 5 23.07 13.42 -41.42
CA ASN A 5 22.64 12.01 -41.21
C ASN A 5 21.24 11.71 -40.61
N GLU A 6 20.23 11.32 -41.40
CA GLU A 6 19.91 9.96 -41.89
C GLU A 6 19.48 8.90 -40.84
N THR A 7 18.41 8.16 -41.20
CA THR A 7 18.24 6.70 -41.01
C THR A 7 17.36 6.19 -39.84
N ILE A 8 16.12 5.76 -40.20
CA ILE A 8 15.48 4.43 -39.96
C ILE A 8 14.15 4.35 -39.16
N LYS A 9 13.11 4.02 -39.95
CA LYS A 9 12.05 2.97 -39.79
C LYS A 9 10.82 3.17 -38.88
N THR A 10 9.64 3.16 -39.55
CA THR A 10 8.46 2.25 -39.41
C THR A 10 8.04 1.84 -37.99
N HIS A 11 6.77 1.85 -37.54
CA HIS A 11 5.42 1.85 -38.13
C HIS A 11 4.41 2.06 -36.97
N PRO A 12 3.13 2.40 -37.26
CA PRO A 12 2.11 2.68 -36.25
C PRO A 12 1.68 1.42 -35.48
N LYS A 13 1.64 1.47 -34.15
CA LYS A 13 1.09 0.36 -33.33
C LYS A 13 -0.42 0.52 -33.16
N SER A 14 -1.16 -0.04 -34.12
CA SER A 14 -2.55 -0.43 -33.94
C SER A 14 -2.62 -1.62 -32.99
N CYS A 15 -3.33 -1.49 -31.87
CA CYS A 15 -3.69 -2.63 -31.02
C CYS A 15 -4.72 -3.48 -31.75
N LEU A 16 -4.26 -4.54 -32.42
CA LEU A 16 -5.10 -5.51 -33.10
C LEU A 16 -5.64 -6.53 -32.10
N LYS A 17 -6.96 -6.62 -32.08
CA LYS A 17 -7.77 -7.62 -31.39
C LYS A 17 -7.37 -9.06 -31.81
N ASN A 18 -7.38 -9.95 -30.82
CA ASN A 18 -7.48 -11.42 -30.94
C ASN A 18 -6.17 -12.19 -31.14
N HIS A 19 -5.48 -12.53 -30.04
CA HIS A 19 -4.89 -13.86 -29.86
C HIS A 19 -4.54 -14.10 -28.37
N CYS A 20 -5.12 -15.15 -27.79
CA CYS A 20 -4.76 -15.68 -26.48
C CYS A 20 -3.41 -16.40 -26.61
N GLY A 21 -2.39 -15.95 -25.89
CA GLY A 21 -1.07 -16.58 -25.89
C GLY A 21 0.05 -15.63 -25.48
N ARG A 22 0.37 -15.62 -24.19
CA ARG A 22 1.70 -15.40 -23.61
C ARG A 22 2.49 -14.20 -24.18
N CYS A 23 2.27 -13.00 -23.61
CA CYS A 23 3.27 -11.96 -23.30
C CYS A 23 2.57 -10.61 -23.01
N CYS A 24 2.19 -10.38 -21.76
CA CYS A 24 2.06 -9.04 -21.19
C CYS A 24 3.16 -8.88 -20.12
N ALA A 25 4.42 -8.96 -20.57
CA ALA A 25 5.53 -8.43 -19.80
C ALA A 25 5.64 -6.94 -20.17
N HIS A 26 5.57 -6.09 -19.13
CA HIS A 26 5.78 -4.64 -19.12
C HIS A 26 4.52 -3.76 -19.36
N GLU A 27 4.03 -3.22 -18.24
CA GLU A 27 3.20 -2.01 -18.08
C GLU A 27 1.71 -2.09 -18.44
N CYS A 28 0.95 -2.85 -17.65
CA CYS A 28 -0.45 -2.52 -17.35
C CYS A 28 -0.57 -2.22 -15.86
N GLY A 29 -0.85 -0.95 -15.52
CA GLY A 29 -1.16 -0.50 -14.17
C GLY A 29 0.09 -0.15 -13.37
N GLY A 30 0.27 1.14 -13.06
CA GLY A 30 1.28 1.60 -12.11
C GLY A 30 0.94 1.13 -10.70
N ALA A 31 1.13 -0.17 -10.42
CA ALA A 31 1.20 -0.67 -9.07
C ALA A 31 2.40 0.04 -8.45
N ALA A 32 2.13 1.01 -7.58
CA ALA A 32 3.16 1.68 -6.79
C ALA A 32 4.10 0.60 -6.25
N ALA A 33 5.41 0.76 -6.42
CA ALA A 33 6.36 -0.22 -5.92
C ALA A 33 6.15 -0.34 -4.40
N LEU A 34 5.52 -1.44 -3.97
CA LEU A 34 5.29 -1.76 -2.58
C LEU A 34 6.50 -2.53 -2.08
N THR A 35 7.05 -2.07 -0.96
CA THR A 35 8.03 -2.83 -0.21
C THR A 35 7.36 -4.06 0.40
N ASP A 36 8.17 -5.03 0.79
CA ASP A 36 7.72 -6.27 1.42
C ASP A 36 6.86 -5.98 2.68
N GLY A 37 7.30 -5.06 3.54
CA GLY A 37 6.55 -4.67 4.75
C GLY A 37 5.22 -3.98 4.46
N GLU A 38 5.12 -3.19 3.38
CA GLU A 38 3.86 -2.58 2.96
C GLU A 38 2.87 -3.63 2.45
N ARG A 39 3.34 -4.62 1.70
CA ARG A 39 2.49 -5.70 1.19
C ARG A 39 1.91 -6.52 2.34
N GLU A 40 2.76 -6.98 3.25
CA GLU A 40 2.30 -7.75 4.40
C GLU A 40 1.30 -6.95 5.26
N MET A 41 1.45 -5.63 5.34
CA MET A 41 0.51 -4.79 6.07
C MET A 41 -0.85 -4.67 5.37
N LEU A 42 -0.87 -4.62 4.02
CA LEU A 42 -2.11 -4.69 3.25
C LEU A 42 -2.81 -6.05 3.42
N GLU A 43 -2.05 -7.15 3.39
CA GLU A 43 -2.56 -8.50 3.64
C GLU A 43 -3.13 -8.63 5.06
N LEU A 44 -2.49 -8.02 6.05
CA LEU A 44 -3.01 -7.98 7.41
C LEU A 44 -4.34 -7.22 7.49
N LEU A 45 -4.41 -6.03 6.88
CA LEU A 45 -5.66 -5.26 6.84
C LEU A 45 -6.77 -5.97 6.07
N ALA A 46 -6.45 -6.76 5.05
CA ALA A 46 -7.44 -7.55 4.34
C ALA A 46 -8.03 -8.68 5.20
N GLN A 47 -7.24 -9.25 6.12
CA GLN A 47 -7.70 -10.26 7.05
C GLN A 47 -8.59 -9.70 8.16
N TYR A 48 -8.24 -8.54 8.72
CA TYR A 48 -8.90 -7.96 9.89
C TYR A 48 -9.92 -6.85 9.57
N ALA A 49 -9.97 -6.39 8.31
CA ALA A 49 -10.72 -5.22 7.80
C ALA A 49 -10.31 -3.87 8.44
N PHE A 50 -10.06 -3.87 9.74
CA PHE A 50 -9.58 -2.73 10.50
C PHE A 50 -8.47 -3.15 11.46
N LEU A 51 -7.45 -2.30 11.62
CA LEU A 51 -6.39 -2.50 12.61
C LEU A 51 -6.43 -1.43 13.70
N PRO A 52 -6.28 -1.81 14.97
CA PRO A 52 -6.14 -0.87 16.07
C PRO A 52 -4.84 -0.09 15.91
N LEU A 53 -4.93 1.22 16.10
CA LEU A 53 -3.76 2.09 16.11
C LEU A 53 -3.76 2.97 17.35
N ALA A 54 -2.59 3.45 17.73
CA ALA A 54 -2.42 4.62 18.55
C ALA A 54 -1.59 5.67 17.83
N PHE A 55 -1.59 6.90 18.33
CA PHE A 55 -0.72 7.96 17.86
C PHE A 55 0.33 8.25 18.92
N ASP A 56 1.60 8.21 18.52
CA ASP A 56 2.70 8.64 19.38
C ASP A 56 3.02 10.13 19.12
N PRO A 57 2.81 11.03 20.11
CA PRO A 57 3.07 12.45 19.93
C PRO A 57 4.55 12.82 19.94
N ALA A 58 5.45 11.92 20.36
CA ALA A 58 6.89 12.20 20.41
C ALA A 58 7.56 11.98 19.04
N SER A 59 7.18 10.92 18.33
CA SER A 59 7.62 10.62 16.97
C SER A 59 6.69 11.16 15.89
N GLU A 60 5.46 11.54 16.24
CA GLU A 60 4.39 11.95 15.31
C GLU A 60 3.95 10.83 14.34
N GLU A 61 4.03 9.58 14.78
CA GLU A 61 3.79 8.39 13.95
C GLU A 61 2.62 7.52 14.45
N PRO A 62 1.93 6.78 13.56
CA PRO A 62 0.99 5.74 13.93
C PRO A 62 1.73 4.56 14.58
N VAL A 63 1.24 4.10 15.72
CA VAL A 63 1.73 2.92 16.42
C VAL A 63 0.73 1.78 16.25
N CYS A 64 1.23 0.65 15.75
CA CYS A 64 0.49 -0.61 15.65
C CYS A 64 1.28 -1.70 16.36
N LEU A 65 0.68 -2.29 17.39
CA LEU A 65 1.27 -3.36 18.21
C LEU A 65 0.85 -4.77 17.74
N GLU A 66 -0.05 -4.89 16.75
CA GLU A 66 -0.52 -6.19 16.24
C GLU A 66 0.58 -6.96 15.49
N ARG A 67 1.63 -6.27 15.03
CA ARG A 67 2.79 -6.85 14.34
C ARG A 67 3.94 -7.01 15.33
N THR A 68 4.05 -8.18 15.95
CA THR A 68 5.18 -8.50 16.85
C THR A 68 6.41 -9.05 16.12
N ASP A 69 6.26 -9.39 14.84
CA ASP A 69 7.30 -9.97 13.98
C ASP A 69 8.24 -8.93 13.35
N ARG A 70 7.87 -7.64 13.37
CA ARG A 70 8.70 -6.52 12.91
C ARG A 70 8.93 -5.50 14.02
N ARG A 71 9.97 -4.68 13.86
CA ARG A 71 10.19 -3.53 14.77
C ARG A 71 9.08 -2.51 14.58
N GLN A 72 8.70 -1.87 15.68
CA GLN A 72 7.65 -0.85 15.69
C GLN A 72 7.90 0.25 14.65
N GLU A 73 9.13 0.74 14.55
CA GLU A 73 9.55 1.78 13.60
C GLU A 73 9.29 1.36 12.14
N GLU A 74 9.57 0.09 11.80
CA GLU A 74 9.34 -0.45 10.46
C GLU A 74 7.84 -0.55 10.15
N THR A 75 7.03 -0.95 11.14
CA THR A 75 5.57 -1.02 11.04
C THR A 75 4.95 0.37 10.87
N SER A 76 5.41 1.35 11.66
CA SER A 76 4.97 2.74 11.60
C SER A 76 5.32 3.39 10.25
N ALA A 77 6.53 3.17 9.74
CA ALA A 77 6.94 3.63 8.42
C ALA A 77 6.11 3.00 7.29
N ALA A 78 5.81 1.70 7.38
CA ALA A 78 4.95 1.02 6.39
C ALA A 78 3.52 1.59 6.40
N LEU A 79 2.94 1.83 7.57
CA LEU A 79 1.62 2.45 7.72
C LEU A 79 1.58 3.85 7.10
N LEU A 80 2.57 4.69 7.40
CA LEU A 80 2.69 6.03 6.84
C LEU A 80 2.81 5.99 5.32
N SER A 81 3.71 5.16 4.79
CA SER A 81 3.90 5.02 3.34
C SER A 81 2.62 4.55 2.64
N LEU A 82 1.90 3.58 3.20
CA LEU A 82 0.61 3.12 2.67
C LEU A 82 -0.47 4.21 2.71
N TRP A 83 -0.49 5.02 3.78
CA TRP A 83 -1.43 6.13 3.94
C TRP A 83 -1.15 7.25 2.94
N GLU A 84 0.12 7.61 2.73
CA GLU A 84 0.56 8.55 1.70
C GLU A 84 0.19 8.06 0.29
N LYS A 85 0.34 6.76 0.04
CA LYS A 85 -0.09 6.10 -1.21
C LYS A 85 -1.62 5.97 -1.34
N ARG A 86 -2.40 6.43 -0.35
CA ARG A 86 -3.88 6.34 -0.31
C ARG A 86 -4.43 4.90 -0.35
N LEU A 87 -3.60 3.92 -0.04
CA LEU A 87 -4.01 2.51 -0.01
C LEU A 87 -4.73 2.18 1.29
N ILE A 88 -4.40 2.91 2.35
CA ILE A 88 -5.08 2.80 3.64
C ILE A 88 -5.57 4.17 4.09
N ARG A 89 -6.55 4.16 4.99
CA ARG A 89 -6.99 5.34 5.74
C ARG A 89 -6.66 5.10 7.21
N ILE A 90 -6.21 6.14 7.88
CA ILE A 90 -5.99 6.15 9.34
C ILE A 90 -6.97 7.16 9.93
N ASP A 91 -7.76 6.74 10.91
CA ASP A 91 -8.74 7.56 11.61
C ASP A 91 -8.54 7.46 13.12
N TYR A 92 -8.11 8.58 13.73
CA TYR A 92 -7.92 8.68 15.18
C TYR A 92 -9.15 9.18 15.94
N ASP A 93 -10.24 9.47 15.24
CA ASP A 93 -11.54 9.79 15.84
C ASP A 93 -12.41 8.55 16.02
N MET A 94 -12.03 7.44 15.36
CA MET A 94 -12.80 6.20 15.32
C MET A 94 -11.96 5.03 15.87
N PRO A 95 -11.83 4.92 17.21
CA PRO A 95 -11.29 3.72 17.83
C PRO A 95 -12.22 2.53 17.58
N LEU A 96 -11.67 1.31 17.57
CA LEU A 96 -12.42 0.09 17.36
C LEU A 96 -13.30 -0.24 18.56
N GLU A 97 -14.60 -0.37 18.32
CA GLU A 97 -15.55 -0.77 19.34
C GLU A 97 -15.29 -2.23 19.75
N ASN A 98 -15.22 -2.49 21.06
CA ASN A 98 -14.93 -3.81 21.66
C ASN A 98 -13.49 -4.33 21.49
N TYR A 99 -12.53 -3.49 21.09
CA TYR A 99 -11.11 -3.83 21.12
C TYR A 99 -10.48 -3.48 22.49
N ASP A 100 -9.63 -4.36 23.02
CA ASP A 100 -8.91 -4.12 24.27
C ASP A 100 -7.66 -3.26 24.03
N TYR A 101 -7.76 -1.96 24.29
CA TYR A 101 -6.64 -1.03 24.15
C TYR A 101 -5.64 -1.07 25.33
N SER A 102 -5.68 -2.08 26.20
CA SER A 102 -4.81 -2.16 27.39
C SER A 102 -3.32 -2.12 27.02
N ALA A 103 -2.94 -2.69 25.87
CA ALA A 103 -1.57 -2.64 25.33
C ALA A 103 -1.13 -1.23 24.86
N TYR A 104 -2.10 -0.37 24.54
CA TYR A 104 -1.87 0.98 24.04
C TYR A 104 -1.97 2.05 25.13
N THR A 105 -2.12 1.68 26.41
CA THR A 105 -2.34 2.62 27.54
C THR A 105 -1.26 3.69 27.72
N GLN A 106 -0.08 3.50 27.15
CA GLN A 106 0.99 4.50 27.12
C GLN A 106 0.73 5.67 26.15
N TYR A 107 -0.21 5.53 25.23
CA TYR A 107 -0.59 6.54 24.23
C TYR A 107 -1.92 7.20 24.59
N GLU A 108 -2.03 8.52 24.37
CA GLU A 108 -3.21 9.31 24.75
C GLU A 108 -4.31 9.29 23.67
N ARG A 109 -3.95 8.98 22.42
CA ARG A 109 -4.86 8.99 21.27
C ARG A 109 -4.87 7.64 20.57
N TYR A 110 -6.06 7.09 20.42
CA TYR A 110 -6.33 5.82 19.75
C TYR A 110 -7.01 6.05 18.41
N GLY A 111 -6.93 5.06 17.55
CA GLY A 111 -7.57 5.09 16.24
C GLY A 111 -7.66 3.73 15.62
N SER A 112 -7.98 3.75 14.34
CA SER A 112 -7.99 2.58 13.49
C SER A 112 -7.41 2.88 12.11
N ALA A 113 -6.85 1.85 11.48
CA ALA A 113 -6.54 1.85 10.06
C ALA A 113 -7.48 0.92 9.32
N ALA A 114 -7.84 1.27 8.09
CA ALA A 114 -8.65 0.46 7.20
C ALA A 114 -8.13 0.53 5.77
N LEU A 115 -8.36 -0.52 4.98
CA LEU A 115 -8.13 -0.47 3.54
C LEU A 115 -9.08 0.52 2.87
N THR A 116 -8.56 1.27 1.89
CA THR A 116 -9.40 2.00 0.95
C THR A 116 -9.84 1.09 -0.18
N ALA A 117 -10.83 1.51 -0.97
CA ALA A 117 -11.20 0.79 -2.20
C ALA A 117 -9.98 0.60 -3.12
N PHE A 118 -9.14 1.63 -3.26
CA PHE A 118 -7.92 1.57 -4.05
C PHE A 118 -6.87 0.61 -3.45
N GLY A 119 -6.76 0.55 -2.12
CA GLY A 119 -5.93 -0.43 -1.43
C GLY A 119 -6.37 -1.86 -1.71
N GLN A 120 -7.68 -2.12 -1.64
CA GLN A 120 -8.24 -3.43 -1.93
C GLN A 120 -8.04 -3.85 -3.40
N GLU A 121 -8.24 -2.94 -4.35
CA GLU A 121 -7.96 -3.19 -5.78
C GLU A 121 -6.47 -3.45 -6.03
N THR A 122 -5.58 -2.76 -5.30
CA THR A 122 -4.13 -2.98 -5.41
C THR A 122 -3.74 -4.35 -4.88
N LEU A 123 -4.34 -4.78 -3.77
CA LEU A 123 -4.09 -6.10 -3.19
C LEU A 123 -4.58 -7.22 -4.11
N ASP A 124 -5.79 -7.11 -4.67
CA ASP A 124 -6.35 -8.09 -5.62
C ASP A 124 -5.43 -8.28 -6.85
N GLN A 125 -4.89 -7.17 -7.37
CA GLN A 125 -3.92 -7.22 -8.47
C GLN A 125 -2.60 -7.91 -8.10
N LEU A 126 -2.17 -7.86 -6.83
CA LEU A 126 -0.98 -8.56 -6.36
C LEU A 126 -1.20 -10.06 -6.18
N GLU A 127 -2.39 -10.46 -5.72
CA GLU A 127 -2.76 -11.88 -5.54
C GLU A 127 -3.04 -12.60 -6.86
N ALA A 128 -3.37 -11.86 -7.92
CA ALA A 128 -3.65 -12.39 -9.25
C ALA A 128 -2.40 -12.81 -10.07
N ILE A 129 -1.19 -12.66 -9.52
CA ILE A 129 0.10 -12.88 -10.20
C ILE A 129 0.73 -14.20 -9.76
#